data_AF-A0A4U3ES16-F1
#
_entry.id   AF-A0A4U3ES16-F1
#
_cell.length_a   1.000
_cell.length_b   1.000
_cell.length_c   1.000
_cell.angle_alpha   90.00
_cell.angle_beta   90.00
_cell.angle_gamma   90.00
#
_symmetry.space_group_name_H-M   'P 1'
#
loop_
_entity.id
_entity.type
_entity.pdbx_description
1 polymer ?
#
loop_
_entity_poly.entity_id
_entity_poly.type
_entity_poly.pdbx_seq_one_letter_code
_entity_poly.pdbx_strand_id
1 'polypeptide(L)'
;MKAILALILLALPGVSQASVADEIAALEAAKAQNPTQLLPGFPTGPLARMPRLMTLQDGRQIDLNNYALVVFMQQHCEYSAKFDPKLKSWADSNGMKVYP
;
A
#
# COMPACT_ATOMS: atom_id res chain seq x y z
N MET A 1 -49.10 23.33 8.09
CA MET A 1 -48.34 23.42 6.81
C MET A 1 -46.84 23.61 7.01
N LYS A 2 -46.36 24.52 7.87
CA LYS A 2 -44.91 24.75 8.11
C LYS A 2 -44.14 23.55 8.71
N ALA A 3 -44.76 22.79 9.61
CA ALA A 3 -44.13 21.63 10.26
C ALA A 3 -43.89 20.45 9.30
N ILE A 4 -44.74 20.28 8.28
CA ILE A 4 -44.61 19.23 7.28
C ILE A 4 -43.44 19.55 6.33
N LEU A 5 -43.27 20.83 5.97
CA LEU A 5 -42.15 21.29 5.17
C LEU A 5 -40.81 21.08 5.89
N ALA A 6 -40.76 21.34 7.20
CA ALA A 6 -39.57 21.11 8.02
C ALA A 6 -39.21 19.62 8.13
N LEU A 7 -40.22 18.75 8.22
CA LEU A 7 -40.02 17.29 8.27
C LEU A 7 -39.50 16.72 6.93
N ILE A 8 -39.96 17.27 5.81
CA ILE A 8 -39.48 16.91 4.46
C ILE A 8 -38.02 17.35 4.27
N LEU A 9 -37.65 18.55 4.74
CA LEU A 9 -36.28 19.08 4.61
C LEU A 9 -35.24 18.25 5.38
N LEU A 10 -35.63 17.62 6.49
CA LEU A 10 -34.74 16.84 7.34
C LEU A 10 -34.45 15.42 6.79
N ALA A 11 -35.23 14.95 5.82
CA ALA A 11 -35.14 13.59 5.26
C ALA A 11 -34.23 13.47 4.02
N LEU A 12 -33.65 14.58 3.54
CA LEU A 12 -32.88 14.63 2.28
C LEU A 12 -31.38 14.25 2.32
N PRO A 13 -30.66 14.04 3.44
CA PRO A 13 -29.21 13.81 3.36
C PRO A 13 -28.79 12.38 2.93
N GLY A 14 -29.71 11.54 2.44
CA GLY A 14 -29.44 10.12 2.16
C GLY A 14 -29.07 9.73 0.72
N VAL A 15 -29.28 10.60 -0.27
CA VAL A 15 -29.25 10.20 -1.70
C VAL A 15 -27.92 10.46 -2.42
N SER A 16 -26.91 11.05 -1.78
CA SER A 16 -25.62 11.33 -2.44
C SER A 16 -24.62 10.14 -2.44
N GLN A 17 -24.85 9.12 -1.60
CA GLN A 17 -23.91 8.01 -1.40
C GLN A 17 -23.89 6.98 -2.54
N ALA A 18 -24.95 6.90 -3.34
CA ALA A 18 -25.04 5.91 -4.42
C ALA A 18 -24.06 6.20 -5.58
N SER A 19 -23.70 7.47 -5.80
CA SER A 19 -22.82 7.87 -6.90
C SER A 19 -21.34 7.53 -6.64
N VAL A 20 -20.89 7.66 -5.40
CA VAL A 20 -19.47 7.47 -5.04
C VAL A 20 -19.07 6.00 -5.17
N ALA A 21 -19.94 5.07 -4.78
CA ALA A 21 -19.65 3.64 -4.89
C ALA A 21 -19.53 3.18 -6.36
N ASP A 22 -20.38 3.71 -7.23
CA ASP A 22 -20.35 3.42 -8.68
C ASP A 22 -19.12 4.06 -9.35
N GLU A 23 -18.77 5.29 -8.96
CA GLU A 23 -17.55 5.96 -9.41
C GLU A 23 -16.28 5.21 -8.98
N ILE A 24 -16.23 4.69 -7.75
CA ILE A 24 -15.13 3.84 -7.27
C ILE A 24 -15.06 2.54 -8.09
N ALA A 25 -16.20 1.88 -8.32
CA ALA A 25 -16.25 0.65 -9.12
C ALA A 25 -15.76 0.88 -10.56
N ALA A 26 -16.13 2.00 -11.17
CA ALA A 26 -15.66 2.39 -12.50
C ALA A 26 -14.13 2.67 -12.51
N LEU A 27 -13.61 3.36 -11.49
CA LEU A 27 -12.18 3.63 -11.33
C LEU A 27 -11.37 2.33 -11.12
N GLU A 28 -11.89 1.39 -10.33
CA GLU A 28 -11.26 0.08 -10.12
C GLU A 28 -11.27 -0.77 -11.40
N ALA A 29 -12.38 -0.79 -12.15
CA ALA A 29 -12.46 -1.47 -13.44
C ALA A 29 -11.48 -0.89 -14.47
N ALA A 30 -11.31 0.44 -14.49
CA ALA A 30 -10.34 1.12 -15.36
C ALA A 30 -8.88 0.80 -14.99
N LYS A 31 -8.59 0.62 -13.69
CA LYS A 31 -7.26 0.20 -13.20
C LYS A 31 -6.88 -1.21 -13.66
N ALA A 32 -7.86 -2.11 -13.86
CA ALA A 32 -7.60 -3.45 -14.40
C ALA A 32 -7.24 -3.41 -15.91
N GLN A 33 -7.70 -2.39 -16.64
CA GLN A 33 -7.46 -2.25 -18.09
C GLN A 33 -6.15 -1.55 -18.43
N ASN A 34 -5.68 -0.68 -17.54
CA ASN A 34 -4.35 -0.07 -17.64
C ASN A 34 -3.48 -0.61 -16.50
N PRO A 35 -2.72 -1.70 -16.72
CA PRO A 35 -1.70 -2.08 -15.76
C PRO A 35 -0.77 -0.89 -15.63
N THR A 36 -0.90 -0.20 -14.48
CA THR A 36 -0.09 0.94 -14.02
C THR A 36 1.25 0.92 -14.74
N GLN A 37 1.57 1.94 -15.54
CA GLN A 37 2.94 2.18 -15.97
C GLN A 37 3.75 2.33 -14.68
N LEU A 38 4.29 1.19 -14.25
CA LEU A 38 5.15 1.11 -13.10
C LEU A 38 6.34 1.99 -13.43
N LEU A 39 6.63 2.86 -12.46
CA LEU A 39 7.76 3.76 -12.46
C LEU A 39 8.99 2.93 -12.91
N PRO A 40 9.81 3.43 -13.85
CA PRO A 40 10.95 2.67 -14.36
C PRO A 40 11.84 2.24 -13.18
N GLY A 41 11.89 0.94 -12.91
CA GLY A 41 12.64 0.36 -11.77
C GLY A 41 11.91 -0.75 -11.00
N PHE A 42 10.58 -0.88 -11.14
CA PHE A 42 9.84 -1.99 -10.52
C PHE A 42 9.76 -3.19 -11.48
N PRO A 43 10.27 -4.38 -11.11
CA PRO A 43 10.22 -5.54 -11.98
C PRO A 43 8.77 -5.99 -12.20
N THR A 44 8.34 -5.94 -13.46
CA THR A 44 7.08 -6.51 -13.97
C THR A 44 7.26 -7.98 -14.30
N GLY A 45 6.52 -8.85 -13.60
CA GLY A 45 6.30 -10.25 -13.99
C GLY A 45 7.04 -11.28 -13.12
N PRO A 46 6.41 -12.45 -12.86
CA PRO A 46 7.01 -13.46 -12.03
C PRO A 46 8.08 -14.21 -12.82
N LEU A 47 9.35 -13.85 -12.63
CA LEU A 47 10.34 -14.92 -12.51
C LEU A 47 9.85 -15.73 -11.31
N ALA A 48 9.47 -16.99 -11.53
CA ALA A 48 8.99 -17.90 -10.49
C ALA A 48 10.10 -18.09 -9.44
N ARG A 49 10.21 -17.09 -8.57
CA ARG A 49 11.19 -17.03 -7.51
C ARG A 49 10.61 -17.88 -6.40
N MET A 50 11.43 -18.80 -5.90
CA MET A 50 11.05 -19.63 -4.78
C MET A 50 10.55 -18.72 -3.64
N PRO A 51 9.31 -18.92 -3.14
CA PRO A 51 8.71 -18.03 -2.17
C PRO A 51 9.56 -18.01 -0.90
N ARG A 52 9.83 -16.83 -0.36
CA ARG A 52 10.64 -16.66 0.84
C ARG A 52 9.72 -16.30 2.00
N LEU A 53 9.18 -17.34 2.62
CA LEU A 53 8.20 -17.19 3.68
C LEU A 53 8.85 -16.76 5.01
N MET A 54 8.26 -15.76 5.65
CA MET A 54 8.60 -15.31 7.00
C MET A 54 7.34 -15.24 7.86
N THR A 55 7.44 -15.75 9.09
CA THR A 55 6.36 -15.64 10.09
C THR A 55 6.50 -14.34 10.86
N LEU A 56 5.46 -13.52 10.85
CA LEU A 56 5.36 -12.29 11.63
C LEU A 56 5.04 -12.61 13.10
N GLN A 57 5.20 -11.61 13.99
CA GLN A 57 4.93 -11.78 15.41
C GLN A 57 3.46 -12.12 15.72
N ASP A 58 2.54 -11.78 14.82
CA ASP A 58 1.12 -12.11 14.91
C ASP A 58 0.77 -13.49 14.31
N GLY A 59 1.77 -14.27 13.89
CA GLY A 59 1.60 -15.60 13.31
C GLY A 59 1.29 -15.63 11.81
N ARG A 60 1.08 -14.48 11.16
CA ARG A 60 0.88 -14.43 9.71
C ARG A 60 2.15 -14.81 8.97
N GLN A 61 2.02 -15.54 7.85
CA GLN A 61 3.13 -15.77 6.92
C GLN A 61 3.08 -14.79 5.76
N ILE A 62 4.23 -14.21 5.42
CA ILE A 62 4.39 -13.33 4.27
C ILE A 62 5.50 -13.85 3.36
N ASP A 63 5.36 -13.66 2.04
CA ASP A 63 6.47 -13.88 1.10
C ASP A 63 7.28 -12.58 0.97
N LEU A 64 8.51 -12.59 1.47
CA LEU A 64 9.43 -11.47 1.44
C LEU A 64 9.78 -10.99 0.02
N ASN A 65 9.57 -11.81 -1.00
CA ASN A 65 9.75 -11.40 -2.40
C ASN A 65 8.81 -10.26 -2.82
N ASN A 66 7.68 -10.09 -2.11
CA ASN A 66 6.68 -9.05 -2.38
C ASN A 66 6.92 -7.74 -1.62
N TYR A 67 8.04 -7.64 -0.89
CA TYR A 67 8.33 -6.49 -0.03
C TYR A 67 9.72 -5.91 -0.33
N ALA A 68 9.88 -4.64 -0.01
CA ALA A 68 11.16 -3.95 -0.01
C ALA A 68 11.25 -3.07 1.24
N LEU A 69 12.47 -2.87 1.73
CA LEU A 69 12.76 -1.90 2.78
C LEU A 69 13.07 -0.55 2.15
N VAL A 70 12.35 0.48 2.59
CA VAL A 70 12.63 1.89 2.25
C VAL A 70 13.05 2.58 3.53
N VAL A 71 14.23 3.19 3.53
CA VAL A 71 14.87 3.69 4.74
C VAL A 71 15.08 5.21 4.61
N PHE A 72 14.43 5.98 5.48
CA PHE A 72 14.63 7.42 5.54
C PHE A 72 15.63 7.76 6.65
N MET A 73 16.84 8.14 6.27
CA MET A 73 17.94 8.45 7.20
C MET A 73 18.45 9.88 6.99
N GLN A 74 19.00 10.47 8.05
CA GLN A 74 19.67 11.77 7.99
C GLN A 74 21.18 11.56 7.99
N GLN A 75 21.91 12.28 7.12
CA GLN A 75 23.36 12.09 6.94
C GLN A 75 24.18 12.31 8.23
N HIS A 76 23.77 13.21 9.10
CA HIS A 76 24.51 13.56 10.33
C HIS A 76 23.90 12.99 11.61
N CYS A 77 23.01 12.00 11.49
CA CYS A 77 22.47 11.29 12.64
C CYS A 77 23.33 10.06 12.96
N GLU A 78 23.94 10.03 14.16
CA GLU A 78 24.76 8.89 14.57
C GLU A 78 23.98 7.58 14.62
N TYR A 79 22.70 7.62 14.96
CA TYR A 79 21.87 6.43 15.02
C TYR A 79 21.61 5.87 13.61
N SER A 80 21.40 6.73 12.62
CA SER A 80 21.29 6.33 11.22
C SER A 80 22.55 5.60 10.75
N ALA A 81 23.73 6.17 11.03
CA ALA A 81 25.01 5.55 10.67
C ALA A 81 25.24 4.18 11.36
N LYS A 82 24.78 4.02 12.61
CA LYS A 82 24.90 2.76 13.37
C LYS A 82 23.89 1.69 12.92
N PHE A 83 22.72 2.10 12.44
CA PHE A 83 21.62 1.17 12.15
C PHE A 83 21.58 0.73 10.69
N ASP A 84 21.99 1.59 9.75
CA ASP A 84 21.97 1.29 8.31
C ASP A 84 22.72 -0.02 7.96
N PRO A 85 23.95 -0.27 8.44
CA PRO A 85 24.66 -1.52 8.14
C PRO A 85 23.95 -2.77 8.67
N LYS A 86 23.26 -2.65 9.82
CA LYS A 86 22.53 -3.77 10.42
C LYS A 86 21.28 -4.10 9.61
N LEU A 87 20.56 -3.06 9.18
CA LEU A 87 19.36 -3.22 8.37
C LEU A 87 19.71 -3.83 7.00
N LYS A 88 20.79 -3.36 6.37
CA LYS A 88 21.31 -3.89 5.12
C LYS A 88 21.69 -5.36 5.25
N SER A 89 22.47 -5.72 6.27
CA SER A 89 22.88 -7.12 6.51
C SER A 89 21.68 -8.04 6.74
N TRP A 90 20.68 -7.59 7.49
CA TRP A 90 19.45 -8.36 7.68
C TRP A 90 18.67 -8.50 6.37
N ALA A 91 18.53 -7.44 5.59
CA ALA A 91 17.85 -7.50 4.30
C ALA A 91 18.56 -8.45 3.31
N ASP A 92 19.88 -8.39 3.24
CA ASP A 92 20.69 -9.24 2.34
C ASP A 92 20.55 -10.72 2.71
N SER A 93 20.63 -11.06 4.00
CA SER A 93 20.41 -12.44 4.47
C SER A 93 18.99 -12.94 4.18
N ASN A 94 18.02 -12.03 4.20
CA ASN A 94 16.63 -12.29 3.86
C ASN A 94 16.30 -12.05 2.37
N GLY A 95 17.29 -11.82 1.49
CA GLY A 95 17.09 -11.65 0.06
C GLY A 95 16.15 -10.49 -0.32
N MET A 96 16.04 -9.48 0.54
CA MET A 96 15.19 -8.31 0.35
C MET A 96 15.94 -7.14 -0.25
N LYS A 97 15.23 -6.34 -1.04
CA LYS A 97 15.77 -5.09 -1.60
C LYS A 97 15.70 -3.97 -0.56
N VAL A 98 16.76 -3.17 -0.48
CA VAL A 98 16.83 -1.97 0.37
C VAL A 98 17.01 -0.74 -0.52
N TYR A 99 16.19 0.28 -0.28
CA TYR A 99 16.26 1.58 -0.94
C TYR A 99 16.56 2.68 0.08
N PRO A 100 17.60 3.50 -0.14
CA PRO A 100 17.92 4.66 0.70
C PRO A 100 17.05 5.89 0.37
#